data_AF-A0A9J6GGB7-F1
#
_entry.id   AF-A0A9J6GGB7-F1
#
_cell.length_a   1.000
_cell.length_b   1.000
_cell.length_c   1.000
_cell.angle_alpha   90.00
_cell.angle_beta   90.00
_cell.angle_gamma   90.00
#
_symmetry.space_group_name_H-M   'P 1'
#
loop_
_entity.id
_entity.type
_entity.pdbx_description
1 polymer ?
#
loop_
_entity_poly.entity_id
_entity_poly.type
_entity_poly.pdbx_seq_one_letter_code
_entity_poly.pdbx_strand_id
1 'polypeptide(L)'
;MEVEASLILFERSLQRHNLRYTTILSDGDCRTYLALVDAEVYGFTPITKEDWVNLVKKRMGTCATCLQKVRARHLRGSVARVG
;
A
#
# COMPACT_ATOMS: atom_id res chain seq x y z
N MET A 1 0.26 16.24 2.72
CA MET A 1 -0.07 16.07 4.14
C MET A 1 0.61 14.85 4.76
N GLU A 2 0.34 13.60 4.35
CA GLU A 2 1.06 12.44 4.92
C GLU A 2 2.54 12.39 4.55
N VAL A 3 2.86 12.70 3.28
CA VAL A 3 4.24 12.74 2.78
C VAL A 3 5.14 13.71 3.57
N GLU A 4 4.71 14.97 3.73
CA GLU A 4 5.44 15.97 4.52
C GLU A 4 5.59 15.57 5.98
N ALA A 5 4.53 15.03 6.58
CA ALA A 5 4.60 14.58 7.97
C ALA A 5 5.65 13.47 8.14
N SER A 6 5.73 12.52 7.21
CA SER A 6 6.73 11.46 7.22
C SER A 6 8.15 11.98 7.05
N LEU A 7 8.39 12.92 6.13
CA LEU A 7 9.71 13.55 5.96
C LEU A 7 10.19 14.21 7.26
N ILE A 8 9.32 15.04 7.86
CA ILE A 8 9.62 15.72 9.13
C ILE A 8 9.91 14.71 10.25
N LEU A 9 9.16 13.61 10.32
CA LEU A 9 9.34 12.57 11.34
C LEU A 9 10.69 11.87 11.20
N PHE A 10 11.05 11.49 9.97
CA PHE A 10 12.30 10.78 9.69
C PHE A 10 13.51 11.67 9.94
N GLU A 11 13.50 12.92 9.48
CA GLU A 11 14.57 13.89 9.77
C GLU A 11 14.72 14.14 11.28
N ARG A 12 13.59 14.35 11.99
CA ARG A 12 13.62 14.60 13.44
C ARG A 12 14.14 13.40 14.21
N SER A 13 13.86 12.18 13.79
CA SER A 13 14.36 10.98 14.47
C SER A 13 15.90 10.92 14.48
N LEU A 14 16.53 11.34 13.38
CA LEU A 14 17.98 11.42 13.28
C LEU A 14 18.51 12.59 14.10
N GLN A 15 17.93 13.78 13.94
CA GLN A 15 18.40 15.00 14.61
C GLN A 15 18.27 14.95 16.13
N ARG A 16 17.18 14.38 16.65
CA ARG A 16 16.86 14.43 18.09
C ARG A 16 17.29 13.18 18.85
N HIS A 17 17.30 12.03 18.19
CA HIS A 17 17.50 10.74 18.85
C HIS A 17 18.60 9.89 18.20
N ASN A 18 19.19 10.35 17.09
CA ASN A 18 20.16 9.60 16.29
C ASN A 18 19.64 8.20 15.90
N LEU A 19 18.33 8.08 15.68
CA LEU A 19 17.65 6.84 15.28
C LEU A 19 17.33 6.90 13.78
N ARG A 20 17.29 5.72 13.17
CA ARG A 20 16.91 5.56 11.75
C ARG A 20 15.79 4.55 11.64
N TYR A 21 14.69 4.94 11.00
CA TYR A 21 13.65 4.01 10.61
C TYR A 21 14.07 3.28 9.34
N THR A 22 14.25 1.96 9.43
CA THR A 22 14.64 1.13 8.29
C THR A 22 13.45 0.64 7.48
N THR A 23 12.27 0.56 8.10
CA THR A 23 11.08 -0.06 7.51
C THR A 23 9.88 0.86 7.64
N ILE A 24 9.17 1.08 6.53
CA ILE A 24 7.90 1.81 6.52
C ILE A 24 6.76 0.84 6.18
N LEU A 25 5.78 0.79 7.08
CA LEU A 25 4.54 0.04 6.87
C LEU A 25 3.50 0.98 6.26
N SER A 26 2.94 0.63 5.11
CA SER A 26 1.95 1.49 4.43
C SER A 26 0.83 0.69 3.77
N ASP A 27 -0.36 1.28 3.70
CA ASP A 27 -1.58 0.67 3.15
C ASP A 27 -1.61 0.76 1.62
N GLY A 28 -0.57 0.22 0.97
CA GLY A 28 -0.46 0.23 -0.49
C GLY A 28 -0.19 1.60 -1.12
N ASP A 29 -0.16 2.71 -0.38
CA ASP A 29 0.31 4.00 -0.88
C ASP A 29 1.84 3.97 -1.04
N CYS A 30 2.32 4.32 -2.23
CA CYS A 30 3.75 4.36 -2.54
C CYS A 30 4.31 5.78 -2.45
N ARG A 31 3.46 6.81 -2.38
CA ARG A 31 3.90 8.23 -2.46
C ARG A 31 4.83 8.61 -1.32
N THR A 32 4.48 8.21 -0.11
CA THR A 32 5.28 8.47 1.10
C THR A 32 6.62 7.77 1.03
N TYR A 33 6.65 6.51 0.57
CA TYR A 33 7.89 5.77 0.38
C TYR A 33 8.80 6.43 -0.65
N LEU A 34 8.25 6.76 -1.83
CA LEU A 34 9.01 7.40 -2.91
C LEU A 34 9.59 8.74 -2.47
N ALA A 35 8.82 9.56 -1.78
CA ALA A 35 9.30 10.85 -1.28
C ALA A 35 10.43 10.71 -0.25
N LEU A 36 10.39 9.69 0.62
CA LEU A 36 11.47 9.42 1.57
C LEU A 36 12.75 8.94 0.88
N VAL A 37 12.61 8.15 -0.20
CA VAL A 37 13.74 7.69 -1.01
C VAL A 37 14.36 8.86 -1.78
N ASP A 38 13.54 9.67 -2.46
CA ASP A 38 13.99 10.84 -3.22
C ASP A 38 14.63 11.91 -2.32
N ALA A 39 14.15 12.05 -1.08
CA ALA A 39 14.71 13.00 -0.13
C ALA A 39 16.01 12.52 0.54
N GLU A 40 16.45 11.28 0.29
CA GLU A 40 17.67 10.68 0.86
C GLU A 40 17.83 10.93 2.37
N VAL A 41 16.74 10.79 3.15
CA VAL A 41 16.66 11.21 4.57
C VAL A 41 17.77 10.65 5.47
N TYR A 42 18.33 9.49 5.12
CA TYR A 42 19.44 8.85 5.84
C TYR A 42 20.67 8.59 4.95
N GLY A 43 20.72 9.16 3.75
CA GLY A 43 21.78 9.00 2.76
C GLY A 43 21.99 7.52 2.36
N PHE A 44 22.98 6.87 2.97
CA PHE A 44 23.40 5.51 2.61
C PHE A 44 22.51 4.39 3.16
N THR A 45 21.59 4.68 4.09
CA THR A 45 20.75 3.65 4.70
C THR A 45 19.44 3.50 3.91
N PRO A 46 19.22 2.37 3.22
CA PRO A 46 18.01 2.17 2.44
C PRO A 46 16.80 1.96 3.36
N ILE A 47 15.65 2.51 2.95
CA ILE A 47 14.37 2.29 3.60
C ILE A 47 13.64 1.18 2.81
N THR A 48 13.10 0.19 3.51
CA THR A 48 12.29 -0.88 2.92
C THR A 48 10.80 -0.62 3.14
N LYS A 49 9.99 -0.78 2.10
CA LYS A 49 8.53 -0.70 2.19
C LYS A 49 7.95 -2.08 2.48
N GLU A 50 7.11 -2.17 3.51
CA GLU A 50 6.30 -3.34 3.78
C GLU A 50 4.80 -3.02 3.65
N ASP A 51 4.07 -3.92 3.02
CA ASP A 51 2.63 -3.80 2.86
C ASP A 51 1.89 -4.50 4.00
N TRP A 52 0.81 -3.90 4.47
CA TRP A 52 0.00 -4.47 5.55
C TRP A 52 -0.71 -5.76 5.09
N VAL A 53 -0.37 -6.91 5.68
CA VAL A 53 -0.87 -8.25 5.31
C VAL A 53 -2.41 -8.34 5.30
N ASN A 54 -3.08 -7.59 6.18
CA ASN A 54 -4.54 -7.57 6.23
C ASN A 54 -5.18 -6.80 5.07
N LEU A 55 -4.47 -5.85 4.43
CA LEU A 55 -4.91 -5.25 3.16
C LEU A 55 -4.85 -6.29 2.03
N VAL A 56 -3.79 -7.09 1.97
CA VAL A 56 -3.63 -8.16 0.98
C VAL A 56 -4.81 -9.14 1.07
N LYS A 57 -5.17 -9.57 2.29
CA LYS A 57 -6.36 -10.42 2.51
C LYS A 57 -7.66 -9.75 2.06
N LYS A 58 -7.87 -8.46 2.36
CA LYS A 58 -9.06 -7.71 1.90
C LYS A 58 -9.12 -7.58 0.37
N ARG A 59 -8.00 -7.29 -0.31
CA ARG A 59 -7.92 -7.25 -1.78
C ARG A 59 -8.27 -8.60 -2.40
N MET A 60 -7.73 -9.69 -1.83
CA MET A 60 -8.02 -11.05 -2.30
C MET A 60 -9.50 -11.42 -2.12
N GLY A 61 -10.09 -11.13 -0.95
CA GLY A 61 -11.52 -11.36 -0.70
C GLY A 61 -12.44 -10.56 -1.63
N THR A 62 -12.09 -9.31 -1.91
CA THR A 62 -12.83 -8.45 -2.85
C THR A 62 -12.76 -9.00 -4.28
N CYS A 63 -11.59 -9.45 -4.71
CA CYS A 63 -11.38 -10.03 -6.03
C CYS A 63 -12.21 -11.31 -6.24
N ALA A 64 -12.20 -12.21 -5.24
CA ALA A 64 -13.01 -13.42 -5.26
C ALA A 64 -14.52 -13.13 -5.34
N THR A 65 -14.98 -12.14 -4.57
CA THR A 65 -16.40 -11.73 -4.57
C THR A 65 -16.80 -11.08 -5.90
N CYS A 66 -15.92 -10.27 -6.49
CA CYS A 66 -16.13 -9.70 -7.82
C CYS A 66 -16.24 -10.79 -8.90
N LEU A 67 -15.36 -11.80 -8.88
CA LEU A 67 -15.40 -12.90 -9.84
C LEU A 67 -16.70 -13.70 -9.75
N GLN A 68 -17.17 -14.00 -8.53
CA GLN A 68 -18.47 -14.67 -8.32
C GLN A 68 -19.63 -13.84 -8.89
N LYS A 69 -19.62 -12.52 -8.69
CA LYS A 69 -20.65 -11.61 -9.24
C LYS A 69 -20.62 -11.57 -10.77
N VAL A 70 -19.43 -11.49 -11.37
CA VAL A 70 -19.25 -11.53 -12.84
C VAL A 70 -19.74 -12.87 -13.40
N ARG A 71 -19.35 -13.98 -12.79
CA ARG A 71 -19.77 -15.32 -13.18
C ARG A 71 -21.29 -15.50 -13.06
N ALA A 72 -21.90 -15.03 -11.97
CA ALA A 72 -23.35 -15.06 -11.77
C ALA A 72 -24.09 -14.17 -12.79
N ARG A 73 -23.53 -13.01 -13.17
CA ARG A 73 -24.09 -12.17 -14.26
C ARG A 73 -24.00 -12.85 -15.62
N HIS A 74 -22.86 -13.48 -15.94
CA HIS A 74 -22.66 -14.20 -17.19
C HIS A 74 -23.60 -15.40 -17.34
N LEU A 75 -23.80 -16.17 -16.25
CA LEU A 75 -24.76 -17.28 -16.22
C LEU A 75 -26.20 -16.80 -16.44
N ARG A 76 -26.62 -15.72 -15.77
CA ARG A 76 -27.97 -15.14 -15.96
C ARG A 76 -28.20 -14.60 -17.37
N GLY A 77 -27.20 -13.96 -17.98
CA GLY A 77 -27.30 -13.44 -19.37
C GLY A 77 -27.19 -14.52 -20.46
N SER A 78 -26.73 -15.72 -20.11
CA SER A 78 -26.71 -16.87 -21.02
C SER A 78 -28.02 -17.66 -20.96
N VAL A 79 -28.64 -17.77 -19.77
CA VAL A 79 -29.97 -18.38 -19.61
C VAL A 79 -31.08 -17.53 -20.25
N ALA A 80 -30.99 -16.20 -20.18
CA ALA A 80 -31.98 -15.30 -20.76
C ALA A 80 -31.99 -15.23 -22.32
N ARG A 81 -31.01 -15.84 -22.99
CA ARG A 81 -30.92 -15.86 -24.47
C ARG A 81 -31.41 -17.16 -25.12
N VAL A 82 -31.77 -18.15 -24.31
CA VAL A 82 -32.19 -19.49 -24.78
C VAL A 82 -33.68 -19.76 -24.45
N GLY A 83 -34.41 -18.77 -23.95
CA GLY A 83 -35.84 -18.83 -23.66
C GLY A 83 -36.66 -18.02 -24.65
#